data_AF-A0A8I1GEZ3-F1
#
_entry.id   AF-A0A8I1GEZ3-F1
#
_cell.length_a   1.000
_cell.length_b   1.000
_cell.length_c   1.000
_cell.angle_alpha   90.00
_cell.angle_beta   90.00
_cell.angle_gamma   90.00
#
_symmetry.space_group_name_H-M   'P 1'
#
loop_
_entity.id
_entity.type
_entity.pdbx_description
1 polymer ?
#
loop_
_entity_poly.entity_id
_entity_poly.type
_entity_poly.pdbx_seq_one_letter_code
_entity_poly.pdbx_strand_id
1 'polypeptide(L)'
;MNNSNIYGTPVNDEVDPNRMSIPVNGVGEILINRTHEGLIVDVFGLGEASHSLASIALMNEDVLNSYADAVQDKVCMLDRTICIDEEDVAQYFDNRLSVEEAAIEYLKGYEFDPSTLIPLKGWTNKLIFTEKSVVAYLSLTPEVAKVLPCNEADFFMTNDGVVIFSLELSDGSVNLFPVLGDYAQEILSRQTIFGNILRSGELSPSIKQELHRIGFSLASVGDSCYDFVNEFSPLNSSSTRGNHNSFAVRASFNVENSQLDLSVGLKSADGFDSEVRVISTDSLVNDEDKDLRAMVRRELSHIHKQIPSFPLYLMSQKYGSTFNDLLNSLDELSILLQKTPE
;
A
#
# COMPACT_ATOMS: atom_id res chain seq x y z
N MET A 1 46.16 43.11 40.45
CA MET A 1 45.83 42.83 41.87
C MET A 1 44.79 41.73 41.89
N ASN A 2 45.22 40.62 42.48
CA ASN A 2 44.48 39.49 43.06
C ASN A 2 43.47 38.69 42.23
N ASN A 3 43.99 37.55 41.76
CA ASN A 3 43.33 36.25 41.71
C ASN A 3 42.42 35.99 42.93
N SER A 4 41.26 35.38 42.67
CA SER A 4 40.79 34.25 43.47
C SER A 4 40.07 33.26 42.55
N ASN A 5 40.80 32.20 42.21
CA ASN A 5 40.22 30.92 41.82
C ASN A 5 39.31 30.45 42.95
N ILE A 6 38.08 30.08 42.64
CA ILE A 6 37.42 28.99 43.36
C ILE A 6 37.08 27.96 42.29
N TYR A 7 38.02 27.03 42.11
CA TYR A 7 37.71 25.69 41.66
C TYR A 7 36.68 25.15 42.65
N GLY A 8 35.41 25.13 42.24
CA GLY A 8 34.47 24.15 42.78
C GLY A 8 34.94 22.81 42.27
N THR A 9 35.62 22.06 43.13
CA THR A 9 35.75 20.60 43.00
C THR A 9 34.38 20.06 42.60
N PRO A 10 34.25 19.23 41.55
CA PRO A 10 33.04 18.43 41.43
C PRO A 10 33.00 17.60 42.71
N VAL A 11 31.99 17.84 43.54
CA VAL A 11 31.59 16.87 44.55
C VAL A 11 31.39 15.59 43.75
N ASN A 12 32.09 14.53 44.14
CA ASN A 12 31.79 13.17 43.69
C ASN A 12 30.39 12.85 44.22
N ASP A 13 29.36 13.40 43.60
CA ASP A 13 28.05 12.80 43.62
C ASP A 13 28.24 11.53 42.81
N GLU A 14 28.15 10.38 43.48
CA GLU A 14 27.79 9.15 42.79
C GLU A 14 26.64 9.52 41.86
N VAL A 15 26.84 9.39 40.56
CA VAL A 15 25.80 9.65 39.57
C VAL A 15 24.71 8.63 39.87
N ASP A 16 23.72 9.03 40.66
CA ASP A 16 22.55 8.21 40.94
C ASP A 16 21.86 8.00 39.59
N PRO A 17 21.87 6.77 39.04
CA PRO A 17 21.31 6.51 37.72
C PRO A 17 19.80 6.76 37.68
N ASN A 18 19.16 6.92 38.84
CA ASN A 18 17.75 7.24 38.97
C ASN A 18 17.48 8.74 39.08
N ARG A 19 18.52 9.59 39.08
CA ARG A 19 18.36 11.03 39.28
C ARG A 19 19.06 11.80 38.16
N MET A 20 18.28 12.60 37.45
CA MET A 20 18.76 13.54 36.45
C MET A 20 18.52 14.96 36.92
N SER A 21 19.55 15.81 36.79
CA SER A 21 19.47 17.25 37.03
C SER A 21 19.68 17.99 35.70
N ILE A 22 18.77 18.91 35.40
CA ILE A 22 18.80 19.75 34.21
C ILE A 22 18.80 21.22 34.66
N PRO A 23 19.94 21.93 34.60
CA PRO A 23 19.98 23.35 34.92
C PRO A 23 19.25 24.17 33.84
N VAL A 24 18.32 25.02 34.27
CA VAL A 24 17.56 25.91 33.39
C VAL A 24 17.98 27.35 33.66
N ASN A 25 18.68 27.95 32.69
CA ASN A 25 19.27 29.27 32.83
C ASN A 25 18.20 30.34 33.15
N GLY A 26 18.42 31.12 34.20
CA GLY A 26 17.48 32.15 34.66
C GLY A 26 16.26 31.65 35.43
N VAL A 27 16.08 30.33 35.59
CA VAL A 27 14.94 29.74 36.32
C VAL A 27 15.42 28.98 37.55
N GLY A 28 16.42 28.10 37.39
CA GLY A 28 16.95 27.26 38.46
C GLY A 28 17.31 25.87 37.95
N GLU A 29 16.76 24.82 38.57
CA GLU A 29 17.10 23.43 38.29
C GLU A 29 15.83 22.59 38.16
N ILE A 30 15.77 21.73 37.14
CA ILE A 30 14.76 20.66 37.05
C ILE A 30 15.41 19.38 37.52
N LEU A 31 14.78 18.72 38.48
CA LEU A 31 15.20 17.44 39.00
C LEU A 31 14.21 16.37 38.60
N ILE A 32 14.69 15.30 37.98
CA ILE A 32 13.90 14.14 37.58
C ILE A 32 14.40 12.97 38.41
N ASN A 33 13.56 12.45 39.30
CA ASN A 33 13.82 11.29 40.13
C ASN A 33 12.96 10.11 39.70
N ARG A 34 13.59 9.00 39.33
CA ARG A 34 12.93 7.72 39.12
C ARG A 34 12.80 7.01 40.45
N THR A 35 11.60 6.61 40.77
CA THR A 35 11.25 5.81 41.95
C THR A 35 10.79 4.43 41.51
N HIS A 36 10.49 3.56 42.48
CA HIS A 36 9.90 2.25 42.21
C HIS A 36 8.45 2.32 41.72
N GLU A 37 7.75 3.45 41.95
CA GLU A 37 6.35 3.65 41.57
C GLU A 37 6.20 4.49 40.30
N GLY A 38 7.24 5.19 39.86
CA GLY A 38 7.13 6.17 38.78
C GLY A 38 8.24 7.21 38.73
N LEU A 39 8.00 8.31 38.02
CA LEU A 39 8.88 9.45 37.89
C LEU A 39 8.35 10.65 38.68
N ILE A 40 9.20 11.30 39.44
CA ILE A 40 8.91 12.59 40.09
C ILE A 40 9.75 13.65 39.40
N VAL A 41 9.11 14.70 38.92
CA VAL A 41 9.78 15.86 38.33
C VAL A 41 9.53 17.07 39.21
N ASP A 42 10.60 17.58 39.81
CA ASP A 42 10.60 18.76 40.67
C ASP A 42 11.29 19.93 39.97
N VAL A 43 10.75 21.13 40.12
CA VAL A 43 11.35 22.37 39.62
C VAL A 43 11.79 23.22 40.81
N PHE A 44 13.06 23.59 40.85
CA PHE A 44 13.64 24.43 41.90
C PHE A 44 14.00 25.81 41.36
N GLY A 45 13.77 26.84 42.15
CA GLY A 45 14.16 28.21 41.84
C GLY A 45 15.66 28.44 42.05
N LEU A 46 16.21 29.45 41.37
CA LEU A 46 17.59 29.90 41.56
C LEU A 46 17.87 30.19 43.06
N GLY A 47 18.73 29.38 43.68
CA GLY A 47 19.14 29.53 45.07
C GLY A 47 18.20 28.89 46.10
N GLU A 48 17.12 28.22 45.66
CA GLU A 48 16.19 27.50 46.53
C GLU A 48 16.39 25.99 46.39
N ALA A 49 17.15 25.38 47.31
CA ALA A 49 17.42 23.94 47.30
C ALA A 49 16.43 23.11 48.14
N SER A 50 15.52 23.77 48.85
CA SER A 50 14.72 23.14 49.93
C SER A 50 13.23 22.98 49.58
N HIS A 51 12.72 23.77 48.64
CA HIS A 51 11.31 23.79 48.28
C HIS A 51 11.19 23.80 46.76
N SER A 52 10.48 22.81 46.20
CA SER A 52 10.14 22.81 44.78
C SER A 52 9.05 23.85 44.52
N LEU A 53 9.23 24.62 43.45
CA LEU A 53 8.25 25.57 42.91
C LEU A 53 7.07 24.82 42.29
N ALA A 54 7.34 23.66 41.71
CA ALA A 54 6.35 22.75 41.14
C ALA A 54 6.87 21.31 41.25
N SER A 55 5.95 20.37 41.40
CA SER A 55 6.22 18.93 41.43
C SER A 55 5.14 18.21 40.65
N ILE A 56 5.53 17.25 39.81
CA ILE A 56 4.62 16.32 39.16
C ILE A 56 5.12 14.90 39.39
N ALA A 57 4.21 14.00 39.73
CA ALA A 57 4.47 12.57 39.82
C ALA A 57 3.73 11.87 38.67
N LEU A 58 4.48 11.06 37.91
CA LEU A 58 3.99 10.21 36.84
C LEU A 58 4.13 8.77 37.32
N MET A 59 3.05 8.00 37.33
CA MET A 59 3.12 6.59 37.75
C MET A 59 3.81 5.76 36.66
N ASN A 60 4.40 4.63 37.01
CA ASN A 60 5.00 3.71 36.03
C ASN A 60 4.00 3.25 34.98
N GLU A 61 2.73 3.08 35.36
CA GLU A 61 1.62 2.79 34.46
C GLU A 61 1.43 3.91 33.43
N ASP A 62 1.40 5.19 33.86
CA ASP A 62 1.28 6.33 32.94
C ASP A 62 2.45 6.39 31.94
N VAL A 63 3.66 6.04 32.41
CA VAL A 63 4.88 6.05 31.59
C VAL A 63 4.89 4.86 30.63
N LEU A 64 4.46 3.69 31.08
CA LEU A 64 4.32 2.50 30.24
C LEU A 64 3.26 2.71 29.16
N ASN A 65 2.14 3.34 29.49
CA ASN A 65 1.07 3.62 28.52
C ASN A 65 1.55 4.61 27.46
N SER A 66 2.24 5.67 27.89
CA SER A 66 2.88 6.61 26.95
C SER A 66 3.93 5.93 26.06
N TYR A 67 4.63 4.92 26.57
CA TYR A 67 5.58 4.12 25.81
C TYR A 67 4.88 3.19 24.82
N ALA A 68 3.79 2.53 25.24
CA ALA A 68 2.95 1.70 24.37
C ALA A 68 2.36 2.51 23.21
N ASP A 69 1.82 3.70 23.48
CA ASP A 69 1.32 4.62 22.46
C ASP A 69 2.41 4.99 21.44
N ALA A 70 3.63 5.27 21.91
CA ALA A 70 4.75 5.60 21.03
C ALA A 70 5.20 4.40 20.18
N VAL A 71 5.17 3.19 20.72
CA VAL A 71 5.48 1.95 19.98
C VAL A 71 4.38 1.65 18.97
N GLN A 72 3.11 1.79 19.36
CA GLN A 72 1.94 1.70 18.49
C GLN A 72 2.07 2.61 17.27
N ASP A 73 2.45 3.88 17.48
CA ASP A 73 2.66 4.84 16.38
C ASP A 73 3.71 4.36 15.37
N LYS A 74 4.79 3.72 15.84
CA LYS A 74 5.83 3.18 14.96
C LYS A 74 5.36 1.93 14.21
N VAL A 75 4.66 1.03 14.87
CA VAL A 75 4.17 -0.20 14.26
C VAL A 75 3.08 0.10 13.22
N CYS A 76 2.21 1.07 13.51
CA CYS A 76 1.21 1.61 12.56
C CYS A 76 1.81 2.23 11.29
N MET A 77 3.11 2.56 11.28
CA MET A 77 3.77 3.00 10.05
C MET A 77 3.93 1.87 9.04
N LEU A 78 3.86 0.61 9.46
CA LEU A 78 3.91 -0.57 8.60
C LEU A 78 2.55 -1.24 8.49
N ASP A 79 1.88 -1.50 9.61
CA ASP A 79 0.62 -2.20 9.65
C ASP A 79 -0.33 -1.51 10.64
N ARG A 80 -1.42 -0.95 10.12
CA ARG A 80 -2.39 -0.18 10.93
C ARG A 80 -3.44 -1.08 11.56
N THR A 81 -3.48 -2.37 11.19
CA THR A 81 -4.38 -3.34 11.81
C THR A 81 -3.87 -3.83 13.17
N ILE A 82 -2.57 -3.65 13.45
CA ILE A 82 -1.96 -4.05 14.71
C ILE A 82 -2.37 -3.08 15.81
N CYS A 83 -2.90 -3.63 16.90
CA CYS A 83 -3.18 -2.91 18.14
C CYS A 83 -2.23 -3.43 19.22
N ILE A 84 -1.47 -2.53 19.82
CA ILE A 84 -0.50 -2.78 20.88
C ILE A 84 -1.08 -2.21 22.16
N ASP A 85 -1.05 -3.00 23.23
CA ASP A 85 -1.37 -2.53 24.58
C ASP A 85 -0.13 -2.49 25.48
N GLU A 86 -0.34 -2.06 26.72
CA GLU A 86 0.71 -1.97 27.74
C GLU A 86 1.30 -3.35 28.12
N GLU A 87 0.53 -4.44 28.03
CA GLU A 87 1.00 -5.80 28.33
C GLU A 87 1.96 -6.29 27.24
N ASP A 88 1.68 -5.97 25.98
CA ASP A 88 2.51 -6.32 24.82
C ASP A 88 3.92 -5.73 24.90
N VAL A 89 4.05 -4.52 25.45
CA VAL A 89 5.33 -3.79 25.50
C VAL A 89 6.01 -3.78 26.87
N ALA A 90 5.36 -4.29 27.91
CA ALA A 90 5.87 -4.29 29.28
C ALA A 90 7.29 -4.88 29.36
N GLN A 91 7.53 -6.00 28.68
CA GLN A 91 8.84 -6.64 28.65
C GLN A 91 9.91 -5.77 27.97
N TYR A 92 9.57 -5.02 26.93
CA TYR A 92 10.51 -4.15 26.22
C TYR A 92 10.82 -2.91 27.04
N PHE A 93 9.80 -2.37 27.72
CA PHE A 93 9.93 -1.27 28.66
C PHE A 93 10.84 -1.64 29.85
N ASP A 94 10.64 -2.82 30.45
CA ASP A 94 11.47 -3.34 31.55
C ASP A 94 12.92 -3.58 31.11
N ASN A 95 13.11 -4.07 29.88
CA ASN A 95 14.43 -4.24 29.27
C ASN A 95 15.04 -2.92 28.76
N ARG A 96 14.34 -1.80 28.91
CA ARG A 96 14.78 -0.44 28.54
C ARG A 96 15.12 -0.30 27.05
N LEU A 97 14.38 -0.99 26.19
CA LEU A 97 14.50 -0.80 24.76
C LEU A 97 13.98 0.60 24.38
N SER A 98 14.61 1.24 23.41
CA SER A 98 14.03 2.42 22.78
C SER A 98 12.71 2.07 22.07
N VAL A 99 11.89 3.08 21.79
CA VAL A 99 10.61 2.89 21.05
C VAL A 99 10.87 2.23 19.69
N GLU A 100 11.94 2.64 19.00
CA GLU A 100 12.36 2.04 17.73
C GLU A 100 12.76 0.56 17.88
N GLU A 101 13.58 0.23 18.88
CA GLU A 101 14.00 -1.16 19.12
C GLU A 101 12.81 -2.05 19.51
N ALA A 102 11.90 -1.55 20.35
CA ALA A 102 10.70 -2.29 20.75
C ALA A 102 9.75 -2.54 19.58
N ALA A 103 9.52 -1.54 18.73
CA ALA A 103 8.72 -1.72 17.51
C ALA A 103 9.31 -2.79 16.59
N ILE A 104 10.64 -2.77 16.40
CA ILE A 104 11.35 -3.78 15.59
C ILE A 104 11.23 -5.17 16.23
N GLU A 105 11.45 -5.31 17.53
CA GLU A 105 11.34 -6.60 18.23
C GLU A 105 9.90 -7.13 18.23
N TYR A 106 8.90 -6.26 18.40
CA TYR A 106 7.49 -6.61 18.29
C TYR A 106 7.18 -7.16 16.89
N LEU A 107 7.58 -6.44 15.84
CA LEU A 107 7.36 -6.83 14.45
C LEU A 107 8.11 -8.11 14.05
N LYS A 108 9.25 -8.42 14.66
CA LYS A 108 9.94 -9.71 14.46
C LYS A 108 9.16 -10.89 15.04
N GLY A 109 8.46 -10.67 16.16
CA GLY A 109 7.60 -11.67 16.78
C GLY A 109 6.24 -11.80 16.09
N TYR A 110 5.84 -10.78 15.34
CA TYR A 110 4.61 -10.76 14.55
C TYR A 110 4.79 -11.58 13.27
N GLU A 111 3.83 -12.45 12.96
CA GLU A 111 3.80 -13.19 11.69
C GLU A 111 3.42 -12.26 10.53
N PHE A 112 4.33 -11.35 10.17
CA PHE A 112 4.18 -10.56 8.95
C PHE A 112 4.34 -11.47 7.73
N ASP A 113 3.27 -11.64 6.97
CA ASP A 113 3.28 -12.41 5.72
C ASP A 113 3.59 -11.48 4.52
N PRO A 114 4.82 -11.49 3.98
CA PRO A 114 5.21 -10.62 2.88
C PRO A 114 4.49 -10.96 1.57
N SER A 115 3.88 -12.14 1.45
CA SER A 115 3.13 -12.53 0.25
C SER A 115 1.84 -11.71 0.07
N THR A 116 1.36 -11.07 1.14
CA THR A 116 0.20 -10.19 1.12
C THR A 116 0.48 -8.80 0.54
N LEU A 117 1.75 -8.48 0.29
CA LEU A 117 2.13 -7.18 -0.26
C LEU A 117 1.68 -7.03 -1.72
N ILE A 118 1.30 -5.81 -2.08
CA ILE A 118 0.91 -5.49 -3.45
C ILE A 118 2.10 -4.79 -4.14
N PRO A 119 2.69 -5.37 -5.19
CA PRO A 119 3.85 -4.77 -5.87
C PRO A 119 3.43 -3.51 -6.64
N LEU A 120 4.18 -2.42 -6.43
CA LEU A 120 3.99 -1.12 -7.07
C LEU A 120 5.24 -0.73 -7.89
N LYS A 121 5.05 0.20 -8.84
CA LYS A 121 6.15 0.82 -9.61
C LYS A 121 6.35 2.28 -9.25
N GLY A 122 7.58 2.76 -9.33
CA GLY A 122 7.89 4.15 -9.11
C GLY A 122 9.36 4.47 -9.28
N TRP A 123 9.71 5.75 -9.26
CA TRP A 123 11.11 6.14 -9.44
C TRP A 123 11.89 6.08 -8.13
N THR A 124 12.63 5.01 -7.93
CA THR A 124 13.54 4.84 -6.78
C THR A 124 14.59 5.94 -6.69
N ASN A 125 14.93 6.62 -7.79
CA ASN A 125 15.91 7.70 -7.88
C ASN A 125 15.63 8.92 -6.96
N LYS A 126 14.37 9.13 -6.53
CA LYS A 126 14.03 10.20 -5.58
C LYS A 126 14.33 9.83 -4.12
N LEU A 127 14.51 8.54 -3.82
CA LEU A 127 14.84 8.06 -2.49
C LEU A 127 16.36 8.05 -2.32
N ILE A 128 16.89 9.19 -1.87
CA ILE A 128 18.29 9.27 -1.47
C ILE A 128 18.40 8.64 -0.08
N PHE A 129 18.60 7.33 -0.04
CA PHE A 129 19.00 6.65 1.19
C PHE A 129 20.51 6.83 1.37
N THR A 130 20.93 7.66 2.31
CA THR A 130 22.28 7.56 2.82
C THR A 130 22.35 6.31 3.71
N GLU A 131 23.10 5.29 3.28
CA GLU A 131 23.29 3.98 3.93
C GLU A 131 23.61 4.01 5.44
N LYS A 132 23.88 5.18 6.02
CA LYS A 132 24.33 5.37 7.41
C LYS A 132 23.25 5.85 8.38
N SER A 133 22.01 6.11 7.95
CA SER A 133 21.04 6.80 8.83
C SER A 133 19.61 6.28 8.80
N VAL A 134 19.32 5.17 8.12
CA VAL A 134 17.96 4.62 8.08
C VAL A 134 17.99 3.22 8.65
N VAL A 135 17.49 3.08 9.88
CA VAL A 135 17.21 1.78 10.47
C VAL A 135 16.01 1.21 9.73
N ALA A 136 16.14 -0.01 9.20
CA ALA A 136 15.03 -0.71 8.57
C ALA A 136 13.94 -0.93 9.61
N TYR A 137 12.68 -0.72 9.23
CA TYR A 137 11.57 -0.96 10.15
C TYR A 137 11.33 -2.47 10.32
N LEU A 138 11.59 -3.26 9.27
CA LEU A 138 11.57 -4.71 9.33
C LEU A 138 12.66 -5.28 8.41
N SER A 139 13.36 -6.31 8.89
CA SER A 139 14.35 -7.06 8.12
C SER A 139 13.85 -8.49 7.93
N LEU A 140 13.62 -8.87 6.68
CA LEU A 140 13.23 -10.22 6.29
C LEU A 140 14.46 -11.09 6.11
N THR A 141 14.41 -12.32 6.63
CA THR A 141 15.45 -13.32 6.32
C THR A 141 15.41 -13.70 4.84
N PRO A 142 16.48 -14.26 4.27
CA PRO A 142 16.49 -14.69 2.88
C PRO A 142 15.39 -15.71 2.53
N GLU A 143 14.95 -16.53 3.49
CA GLU A 143 13.85 -17.47 3.30
C GLU A 143 12.50 -16.76 3.17
N VAL A 144 12.26 -15.76 4.01
CA VAL A 144 11.03 -14.97 4.02
C VAL A 144 11.00 -13.99 2.84
N ALA A 145 12.15 -13.46 2.42
CA ALA A 145 12.25 -12.60 1.25
C ALA A 145 11.83 -13.30 -0.06
N LYS A 146 11.97 -14.63 -0.17
CA LYS A 146 11.60 -15.40 -1.36
C LYS A 146 10.10 -15.39 -1.67
N VAL A 147 9.26 -15.09 -0.68
CA VAL A 147 7.80 -15.00 -0.88
C VAL A 147 7.33 -13.60 -1.23
N LEU A 148 8.26 -12.64 -1.40
CA LEU A 148 7.91 -11.30 -1.88
C LEU A 148 7.31 -11.38 -3.29
N PRO A 149 6.19 -10.69 -3.54
CA PRO A 149 5.51 -10.75 -4.82
C PRO A 149 6.26 -9.94 -5.89
N CYS A 150 6.59 -10.58 -7.02
CA CYS A 150 7.19 -9.96 -8.22
C CYS A 150 8.59 -9.34 -8.03
N ASN A 151 9.61 -9.96 -8.64
CA ASN A 151 11.01 -9.50 -8.60
C ASN A 151 11.28 -8.14 -9.28
N GLU A 152 10.29 -7.59 -9.99
CA GLU A 152 10.42 -6.31 -10.68
C GLU A 152 9.75 -5.16 -9.93
N ALA A 153 9.19 -5.36 -8.73
CA ALA A 153 8.59 -4.28 -7.96
C ALA A 153 9.64 -3.24 -7.53
N ASP A 154 9.33 -1.95 -7.67
CA ASP A 154 10.17 -0.87 -7.10
C ASP A 154 9.76 -0.57 -5.65
N PHE A 155 8.49 -0.85 -5.35
CA PHE A 155 7.81 -0.58 -4.10
C PHE A 155 6.79 -1.68 -3.82
N PHE A 156 6.33 -1.76 -2.59
CA PHE A 156 5.25 -2.60 -2.14
C PHE A 156 4.18 -1.76 -1.45
N MET A 157 2.98 -2.30 -1.32
CA MET A 157 1.90 -1.70 -0.57
C MET A 157 1.31 -2.75 0.37
N THR A 158 1.09 -2.40 1.63
CA THR A 158 0.29 -3.24 2.52
C THR A 158 -1.19 -3.13 2.17
N ASN A 159 -2.01 -4.04 2.69
CA ASN A 159 -3.46 -3.99 2.51
C ASN A 159 -4.09 -2.69 3.05
N ASP A 160 -3.44 -2.03 4.01
CA ASP A 160 -3.87 -0.75 4.59
C ASP A 160 -3.34 0.48 3.84
N GLY A 161 -2.70 0.29 2.68
CA GLY A 161 -2.22 1.37 1.82
C GLY A 161 -0.90 1.99 2.25
N VAL A 162 -0.13 1.34 3.15
CA VAL A 162 1.23 1.78 3.46
C VAL A 162 2.16 1.40 2.32
N VAL A 163 2.84 2.38 1.74
CA VAL A 163 3.86 2.14 0.72
C VAL A 163 5.17 1.77 1.39
N ILE A 164 5.82 0.71 0.91
CA ILE A 164 7.06 0.16 1.44
C ILE A 164 8.09 0.14 0.31
N PHE A 165 9.31 0.58 0.60
CA PHE A 165 10.48 0.38 -0.22
C PHE A 165 11.29 -0.79 0.33
N SER A 166 11.71 -1.71 -0.54
CA SER A 166 12.55 -2.84 -0.18
C SER A 166 13.98 -2.65 -0.65
N LEU A 167 14.97 -2.95 0.20
CA LEU A 167 16.36 -3.01 -0.17
C LEU A 167 16.93 -4.40 0.12
N GLU A 168 17.32 -5.12 -0.93
CA GLU A 168 18.02 -6.39 -0.80
C GLU A 168 19.47 -6.15 -0.39
N LEU A 169 19.93 -6.87 0.64
CA LEU A 169 21.29 -6.85 1.12
C LEU A 169 22.11 -7.98 0.48
N SER A 170 23.44 -7.88 0.59
CA SER A 170 24.36 -8.83 -0.02
C SER A 170 24.23 -10.28 0.48
N ASP A 171 23.64 -10.48 1.65
CA ASP A 171 23.37 -11.80 2.23
C ASP A 171 22.01 -12.39 1.80
N GLY A 172 21.26 -11.68 0.93
CA GLY A 172 19.94 -12.05 0.46
C GLY A 172 18.80 -11.69 1.42
N SER A 173 19.10 -11.05 2.56
CA SER A 173 18.06 -10.47 3.41
C SER A 173 17.47 -9.22 2.78
N VAL A 174 16.23 -8.88 3.11
CA VAL A 174 15.53 -7.71 2.56
C VAL A 174 15.10 -6.79 3.68
N ASN A 175 15.52 -5.53 3.61
CA ASN A 175 15.09 -4.48 4.52
C ASN A 175 13.89 -3.74 3.95
N LEU A 176 12.84 -3.63 4.75
CA LEU A 176 11.62 -2.90 4.42
C LEU A 176 11.60 -1.53 5.11
N PHE A 177 11.31 -0.51 4.31
CA PHE A 177 11.26 0.89 4.73
C PHE A 177 9.90 1.48 4.35
N PRO A 178 9.08 1.96 5.30
CA PRO A 178 7.88 2.69 4.96
C PRO A 178 8.24 3.99 4.25
N VAL A 179 7.55 4.26 3.15
CA VAL A 179 7.59 5.53 2.43
C VAL A 179 6.48 6.39 3.00
N LEU A 180 6.84 7.58 3.50
CA LEU A 180 5.91 8.46 4.22
C LEU A 180 5.59 9.73 3.42
N GLY A 181 4.44 10.34 3.75
CA GLY A 181 4.04 11.66 3.27
C GLY A 181 3.65 11.73 1.79
N ASP A 182 3.81 12.91 1.20
CA ASP A 182 3.37 13.23 -0.16
C ASP A 182 3.98 12.32 -1.24
N TYR A 183 5.17 11.77 -0.97
CA TYR A 183 5.81 10.87 -1.93
C TYR A 183 5.13 9.50 -2.02
N ALA A 184 4.63 8.97 -0.90
CA ALA A 184 3.80 7.76 -0.91
C ALA A 184 2.52 8.00 -1.72
N GLN A 185 1.88 9.16 -1.52
CA GLN A 185 0.69 9.56 -2.28
C GLN A 185 1.00 9.75 -3.77
N GLU A 186 2.16 10.29 -4.12
CA GLU A 186 2.62 10.39 -5.51
C GLU A 186 2.76 9.00 -6.15
N ILE A 187 3.39 8.04 -5.45
CA ILE A 187 3.52 6.65 -5.93
C ILE A 187 2.13 6.05 -6.13
N LEU A 188 1.26 6.13 -5.13
CA LEU A 188 -0.09 5.56 -5.18
C LEU A 188 -0.90 6.17 -6.33
N SER A 189 -0.90 7.50 -6.47
CA SER A 189 -1.63 8.21 -7.53
C SER A 189 -1.25 7.81 -8.96
N ARG A 190 -0.03 7.28 -9.14
CA ARG A 190 0.49 6.80 -10.42
C ARG A 190 0.17 5.33 -10.68
N GLN A 191 -0.34 4.61 -9.68
CA GLN A 191 -0.80 3.24 -9.87
C GLN A 191 -2.18 3.26 -10.52
N THR A 192 -2.40 2.34 -11.44
CA THR A 192 -3.73 2.09 -12.01
C THR A 192 -4.24 0.76 -11.50
N ILE A 193 -5.55 0.62 -11.30
CA ILE A 193 -6.19 -0.66 -10.98
C ILE A 193 -5.73 -1.74 -11.96
N PHE A 194 -5.64 -1.39 -13.25
CA PHE A 194 -5.14 -2.29 -14.27
C PHE A 194 -3.68 -2.72 -14.05
N GLY A 195 -2.80 -1.76 -13.79
CA GLY A 195 -1.40 -2.03 -13.46
C GLY A 195 -1.25 -2.91 -12.23
N ASN A 196 -2.10 -2.74 -11.21
CA ASN A 196 -2.07 -3.56 -10.01
C ASN A 196 -2.49 -5.00 -10.28
N ILE A 197 -3.60 -5.22 -11.00
CA ILE A 197 -4.10 -6.57 -11.35
C ILE A 197 -3.04 -7.41 -12.05
N LEU A 198 -2.29 -6.80 -12.98
CA LEU A 198 -1.27 -7.52 -13.74
C LEU A 198 -0.03 -7.88 -12.92
N ARG A 199 0.27 -7.11 -11.85
CA ARG A 199 1.48 -7.32 -11.03
C ARG A 199 1.22 -8.23 -9.83
N SER A 200 0.02 -8.20 -9.26
CA SER A 200 -0.33 -8.93 -8.03
C SER A 200 -0.53 -10.42 -8.23
N GLY A 201 -0.61 -10.94 -9.46
CA GLY A 201 -1.00 -12.35 -9.66
C GLY A 201 -2.51 -12.59 -9.54
N GLU A 202 -3.22 -11.72 -8.82
CA GLU A 202 -4.62 -11.92 -8.43
C GLU A 202 -5.46 -10.64 -8.52
N LEU A 203 -6.72 -10.81 -8.91
CA LEU A 203 -7.74 -9.76 -8.80
C LEU A 203 -8.26 -9.65 -7.37
N SER A 204 -8.11 -8.46 -6.77
CA SER A 204 -8.64 -8.18 -5.44
C SER A 204 -10.18 -8.30 -5.39
N PRO A 205 -10.77 -8.64 -4.23
CA PRO A 205 -12.22 -8.72 -4.06
C PRO A 205 -12.94 -7.41 -4.45
N SER A 206 -12.37 -6.26 -4.10
CA SER A 206 -12.92 -4.94 -4.41
C SER A 206 -13.02 -4.69 -5.92
N ILE A 207 -12.01 -5.10 -6.69
CA ILE A 207 -12.03 -4.97 -8.15
C ILE A 207 -13.06 -5.93 -8.76
N LYS A 208 -13.17 -7.16 -8.26
CA LYS A 208 -14.20 -8.13 -8.71
C LYS A 208 -15.60 -7.57 -8.47
N GLN A 209 -15.83 -6.93 -7.33
CA GLN A 209 -17.11 -6.30 -7.00
C GLN A 209 -17.41 -5.11 -7.93
N GLU A 210 -16.41 -4.29 -8.23
CA GLU A 210 -16.57 -3.12 -9.10
C GLU A 210 -16.79 -3.52 -10.56
N LEU A 211 -16.11 -4.56 -11.05
CA LEU A 211 -16.39 -5.20 -12.35
C LEU A 211 -17.84 -5.71 -12.42
N HIS A 212 -18.32 -6.38 -11.36
CA HIS A 212 -19.71 -6.81 -11.27
C HIS A 212 -20.68 -5.61 -11.26
N ARG A 213 -20.32 -4.50 -10.60
CA ARG A 213 -21.14 -3.28 -10.56
C ARG A 213 -21.33 -2.66 -11.95
N ILE A 214 -20.31 -2.72 -12.81
CA ILE A 214 -20.38 -2.24 -14.22
C ILE A 214 -20.87 -3.33 -15.20
N GLY A 215 -21.43 -4.43 -14.69
CA GLY A 215 -22.11 -5.46 -15.48
C GLY A 215 -21.23 -6.60 -15.98
N PHE A 216 -19.95 -6.65 -15.60
CA PHE A 216 -19.07 -7.76 -15.97
C PHE A 216 -19.23 -8.94 -15.00
N SER A 217 -19.47 -10.12 -15.56
CA SER A 217 -19.55 -11.38 -14.82
C SER A 217 -18.30 -12.21 -15.06
N LEU A 218 -17.81 -12.90 -14.02
CA LEU A 218 -16.68 -13.82 -14.15
C LEU A 218 -17.13 -15.06 -14.95
N ALA A 219 -16.56 -15.26 -16.12
CA ALA A 219 -16.91 -16.34 -17.03
C ALA A 219 -16.03 -17.59 -16.84
N SER A 220 -14.73 -17.39 -16.63
CA SER A 220 -13.77 -18.46 -16.37
C SER A 220 -12.60 -17.96 -15.54
N VAL A 221 -12.04 -18.88 -14.74
CA VAL A 221 -10.75 -18.73 -14.05
C VAL A 221 -9.88 -19.87 -14.52
N GLY A 222 -8.79 -19.55 -15.22
CA GLY A 222 -7.68 -20.47 -15.47
C GLY A 222 -6.55 -20.21 -14.47
N ASP A 223 -5.52 -21.04 -14.51
CA ASP A 223 -4.40 -20.99 -13.55
C ASP A 223 -3.71 -19.60 -13.46
N SER A 224 -3.72 -18.83 -14.56
CA SER A 224 -3.15 -17.48 -14.64
C SER A 224 -4.03 -16.47 -15.39
N CYS A 225 -5.30 -16.82 -15.62
CA CYS A 225 -6.18 -16.04 -16.50
C CYS A 225 -7.57 -15.82 -15.89
N TYR A 226 -8.02 -14.56 -15.87
CA TYR A 226 -9.36 -14.19 -15.43
C TYR A 226 -10.15 -13.63 -16.60
N ASP A 227 -11.22 -14.32 -16.98
CA ASP A 227 -12.10 -13.88 -18.06
C ASP A 227 -13.38 -13.29 -17.49
N PHE A 228 -13.62 -12.02 -17.79
CA PHE A 228 -14.86 -11.33 -17.49
C PHE A 228 -15.65 -11.06 -18.76
N VAL A 229 -16.96 -11.25 -18.70
CA VAL A 229 -17.87 -11.04 -19.83
C VAL A 229 -19.06 -10.18 -19.41
N ASN A 230 -19.34 -9.15 -20.20
CA ASN A 230 -20.59 -8.39 -20.14
C ASN A 230 -21.39 -8.63 -21.42
N GLU A 231 -22.64 -9.05 -21.28
CA GLU A 231 -23.52 -9.45 -22.39
C GLU A 231 -24.72 -8.53 -22.54
N PHE A 232 -25.00 -8.18 -23.79
CA PHE A 232 -26.09 -7.30 -24.19
C PHE A 232 -27.00 -8.03 -25.17
N SER A 233 -28.17 -8.42 -24.69
CA SER A 233 -29.19 -9.09 -25.49
C SER A 233 -30.15 -8.07 -26.11
N PRO A 234 -30.37 -8.08 -27.44
CA PRO A 234 -31.35 -7.19 -28.05
C PRO A 234 -32.78 -7.58 -27.63
N LEU A 235 -33.53 -6.60 -27.13
CA LEU A 235 -34.87 -6.72 -26.53
C LEU A 235 -35.96 -7.36 -27.41
N ASN A 236 -35.71 -7.54 -28.72
CA ASN A 236 -36.70 -8.02 -29.69
C ASN A 236 -36.29 -9.32 -30.42
N SER A 237 -35.45 -10.17 -29.83
CA SER A 237 -35.13 -11.50 -30.39
C SER A 237 -36.23 -12.51 -30.08
N SER A 238 -37.43 -12.32 -30.64
CA SER A 238 -38.50 -13.32 -30.57
C SER A 238 -38.09 -14.57 -31.35
N SER A 239 -37.73 -15.62 -30.60
CA SER A 239 -37.90 -17.03 -30.95
C SER A 239 -37.66 -17.42 -32.43
N THR A 240 -36.40 -17.58 -32.81
CA THR A 240 -36.03 -18.58 -33.81
C THR A 240 -34.96 -19.48 -33.21
N ARG A 241 -35.28 -20.76 -33.07
CA ARG A 241 -34.33 -21.81 -32.67
C ARG A 241 -33.10 -21.74 -33.57
N GLY A 242 -31.96 -21.38 -32.98
CA GLY A 242 -30.66 -21.33 -33.65
C GLY A 242 -29.87 -20.09 -33.21
N ASN A 243 -28.84 -20.31 -32.39
CA ASN A 243 -27.77 -19.40 -31.98
C ASN A 243 -28.22 -18.00 -31.51
N HIS A 244 -28.41 -17.86 -30.19
CA HIS A 244 -28.55 -16.57 -29.55
C HIS A 244 -27.25 -15.78 -29.75
N ASN A 245 -27.24 -14.82 -30.68
CA ASN A 245 -26.12 -13.90 -30.84
C ASN A 245 -26.37 -12.66 -29.97
N SER A 246 -25.88 -12.66 -28.74
CA SER A 246 -25.79 -11.45 -27.90
C SER A 246 -24.54 -10.67 -28.29
N PHE A 247 -24.57 -9.34 -28.12
CA PHE A 247 -23.31 -8.60 -28.14
C PHE A 247 -22.60 -8.87 -26.82
N ALA A 248 -21.29 -9.06 -26.85
CA ALA A 248 -20.52 -9.25 -25.63
C ALA A 248 -19.19 -8.53 -25.69
N VAL A 249 -18.76 -8.05 -24.52
CA VAL A 249 -17.40 -7.60 -24.25
C VAL A 249 -16.75 -8.65 -23.38
N ARG A 250 -15.58 -9.15 -23.81
CA ARG A 250 -14.70 -9.99 -23.00
C ARG A 250 -13.48 -9.18 -22.59
N ALA A 251 -13.18 -9.18 -21.29
CA ALA A 251 -11.93 -8.70 -20.74
C ALA A 251 -11.18 -9.89 -20.14
N SER A 252 -10.07 -10.26 -20.76
CA SER A 252 -9.22 -11.38 -20.37
C SER A 252 -7.93 -10.85 -19.77
N PHE A 253 -7.75 -11.06 -18.47
CA PHE A 253 -6.54 -10.66 -17.74
C PHE A 253 -5.63 -11.88 -17.65
N ASN A 254 -4.57 -11.90 -18.44
CA ASN A 254 -3.51 -12.88 -18.35
C ASN A 254 -2.41 -12.32 -17.44
N VAL A 255 -2.36 -12.83 -16.22
CA VAL A 255 -1.49 -12.26 -15.19
C VAL A 255 -0.04 -12.71 -15.37
N GLU A 256 0.18 -13.95 -15.80
CA GLU A 256 1.51 -14.50 -16.09
C GLU A 256 2.23 -13.72 -17.18
N ASN A 257 1.50 -13.30 -18.22
CA ASN A 257 2.06 -12.51 -19.32
C ASN A 257 1.89 -11.00 -19.13
N SER A 258 1.34 -10.55 -17.99
CA SER A 258 1.03 -9.14 -17.74
C SER A 258 0.25 -8.49 -18.89
N GLN A 259 -0.77 -9.17 -19.40
CA GLN A 259 -1.48 -8.82 -20.62
C GLN A 259 -2.99 -8.70 -20.37
N LEU A 260 -3.59 -7.66 -20.96
CA LEU A 260 -5.03 -7.54 -21.12
C LEU A 260 -5.40 -7.72 -22.58
N ASP A 261 -6.24 -8.72 -22.81
CA ASP A 261 -6.93 -8.88 -24.07
C ASP A 261 -8.38 -8.40 -23.91
N LEU A 262 -8.69 -7.27 -24.55
CA LEU A 262 -10.07 -6.80 -24.68
C LEU A 262 -10.60 -7.21 -26.04
N SER A 263 -11.78 -7.80 -26.02
CA SER A 263 -12.42 -8.30 -27.21
C SER A 263 -13.91 -7.99 -27.23
N VAL A 264 -14.40 -7.66 -28.41
CA VAL A 264 -15.83 -7.38 -28.65
C VAL A 264 -16.33 -8.33 -29.71
N GLY A 265 -17.48 -8.94 -29.47
CA GLY A 265 -18.02 -9.83 -30.47
C GLY A 265 -19.47 -10.22 -30.27
N LEU A 266 -19.90 -11.14 -31.12
CA LEU A 266 -21.17 -11.83 -30.94
C LEU A 266 -20.91 -13.10 -30.14
N LYS A 267 -21.55 -13.21 -28.97
CA LYS A 267 -21.50 -14.41 -28.15
C LYS A 267 -22.68 -15.31 -28.50
N SER A 268 -22.37 -16.58 -28.72
CA SER A 268 -23.30 -17.69 -28.89
C SER A 268 -23.24 -18.62 -27.68
N ALA A 269 -24.04 -19.69 -27.70
CA ALA A 269 -24.01 -20.71 -26.64
C ALA A 269 -22.64 -21.42 -26.53
N ASP A 270 -21.89 -21.48 -27.63
CA ASP A 270 -20.63 -22.24 -27.73
C ASP A 270 -19.38 -21.34 -27.61
N GLY A 271 -19.55 -20.02 -27.47
CA GLY A 271 -18.43 -19.09 -27.33
C GLY A 271 -18.63 -17.78 -28.08
N PHE A 272 -17.54 -17.16 -28.55
CA PHE A 272 -17.60 -15.97 -29.38
C PHE A 272 -17.55 -16.37 -30.87
N ASP A 273 -18.64 -16.12 -31.61
CA ASP A 273 -18.78 -16.48 -33.03
C ASP A 273 -18.10 -15.47 -33.97
N SER A 274 -17.87 -14.23 -33.51
CA SER A 274 -17.26 -13.16 -34.28
C SER A 274 -16.59 -12.17 -33.34
N GLU A 275 -15.37 -12.48 -32.92
CA GLU A 275 -14.58 -11.68 -31.99
C GLU A 275 -13.65 -10.74 -32.75
N VAL A 276 -13.62 -9.47 -32.36
CA VAL A 276 -12.59 -8.51 -32.72
C VAL A 276 -11.80 -8.20 -31.47
N ARG A 277 -10.51 -8.50 -31.49
CA ARG A 277 -9.58 -8.06 -30.45
C ARG A 277 -9.41 -6.55 -30.59
N VAL A 278 -9.79 -5.83 -29.55
CA VAL A 278 -9.75 -4.37 -29.45
C VAL A 278 -8.41 -3.94 -28.89
N ILE A 279 -7.90 -4.59 -27.85
CA ILE A 279 -6.60 -4.27 -27.24
C ILE A 279 -5.87 -5.56 -26.89
N SER A 280 -4.56 -5.53 -27.11
CA SER A 280 -3.58 -6.49 -26.61
C SER A 280 -2.40 -5.66 -26.13
N THR A 281 -2.24 -5.50 -24.82
CA THR A 281 -1.09 -4.77 -24.27
C THR A 281 0.03 -5.77 -24.00
N ASP A 282 0.96 -5.91 -24.95
CA ASP A 282 2.21 -6.63 -24.69
C ASP A 282 3.09 -5.76 -23.76
N SER A 283 3.39 -6.27 -22.56
CA SER A 283 4.41 -5.76 -21.63
C SER A 283 4.35 -4.23 -21.34
N LEU A 284 3.71 -3.87 -20.22
CA LEU A 284 3.63 -2.51 -19.68
C LEU A 284 4.91 -2.00 -19.01
N VAL A 285 6.09 -2.50 -19.41
CA VAL A 285 7.34 -2.09 -18.77
C VAL A 285 7.71 -0.63 -19.08
N ASN A 286 7.17 0.01 -20.13
CA ASN A 286 7.77 1.26 -20.64
C ASN A 286 6.88 2.44 -21.08
N ASP A 287 5.55 2.42 -21.02
CA ASP A 287 4.78 3.59 -21.48
C ASP A 287 3.77 4.10 -20.44
N GLU A 288 4.14 5.24 -19.83
CA GLU A 288 3.19 6.22 -19.31
C GLU A 288 2.15 6.54 -20.42
N ASP A 289 0.87 6.65 -20.03
CA ASP A 289 -0.16 7.30 -20.85
C ASP A 289 -0.49 6.72 -22.23
N LYS A 290 -0.62 5.40 -22.37
CA LYS A 290 -1.56 4.90 -23.38
C LYS A 290 -2.96 5.04 -22.82
N ASP A 291 -3.63 6.14 -23.19
CA ASP A 291 -5.05 6.35 -22.92
C ASP A 291 -5.85 5.17 -23.51
N LEU A 292 -6.05 4.15 -22.67
CA LEU A 292 -6.79 2.92 -22.97
C LEU A 292 -8.13 3.27 -23.64
N ARG A 293 -8.76 4.36 -23.18
CA ARG A 293 -9.97 4.93 -23.74
C ARG A 293 -9.79 5.38 -25.19
N ALA A 294 -8.72 6.08 -25.51
CA ALA A 294 -8.39 6.49 -26.87
C ALA A 294 -8.10 5.28 -27.77
N MET A 295 -7.42 4.24 -27.25
CA MET A 295 -7.16 3.00 -27.98
C MET A 295 -8.45 2.23 -28.29
N VAL A 296 -9.29 2.00 -27.28
CA VAL A 296 -10.63 1.41 -27.43
C VAL A 296 -11.43 2.17 -28.49
N ARG A 297 -11.49 3.50 -28.41
CA ARG A 297 -12.22 4.35 -29.36
C ARG A 297 -11.67 4.28 -30.77
N ARG A 298 -10.35 4.24 -30.93
CA ARG A 298 -9.69 4.13 -32.24
C ARG A 298 -10.10 2.82 -32.92
N GLU A 299 -9.98 1.69 -32.21
CA GLU A 299 -10.28 0.38 -32.78
C GLU A 299 -11.79 0.19 -33.03
N LEU A 300 -12.66 0.71 -32.17
CA LEU A 300 -14.10 0.73 -32.42
C LEU A 300 -14.48 1.57 -33.66
N SER A 301 -13.81 2.71 -33.87
CA SER A 301 -13.95 3.48 -35.11
C SER A 301 -13.46 2.69 -36.32
N HIS A 302 -12.42 1.86 -36.18
CA HIS A 302 -11.95 1.00 -37.26
C HIS A 302 -12.98 -0.10 -37.60
N ILE A 303 -13.59 -0.75 -36.60
CA ILE A 303 -14.68 -1.71 -36.76
C ILE A 303 -15.87 -1.08 -37.51
N HIS A 304 -16.19 0.18 -37.20
CA HIS A 304 -17.28 0.89 -37.88
C HIS A 304 -16.93 1.26 -39.34
N LYS A 305 -15.65 1.41 -39.66
CA LYS A 305 -15.15 1.82 -41.00
C LYS A 305 -14.78 0.67 -41.91
N GLN A 306 -14.49 -0.52 -41.38
CA GLN A 306 -14.01 -1.64 -42.15
C GLN A 306 -15.08 -2.73 -42.29
N ILE A 307 -15.53 -2.88 -43.54
CA ILE A 307 -16.21 -4.05 -44.12
C ILE A 307 -17.73 -4.16 -43.79
N PRO A 308 -18.61 -3.71 -44.71
CA PRO A 308 -20.08 -3.84 -44.61
C PRO A 308 -20.61 -5.28 -44.42
N SER A 309 -19.78 -6.31 -44.64
CA SER A 309 -20.14 -7.71 -44.49
C SER A 309 -19.74 -8.33 -43.15
N PHE A 310 -19.16 -7.57 -42.21
CA PHE A 310 -18.78 -8.11 -40.91
C PHE A 310 -20.03 -8.28 -40.01
N PRO A 311 -20.25 -9.45 -39.37
CA PRO A 311 -21.45 -9.71 -38.58
C PRO A 311 -21.72 -8.68 -37.48
N LEU A 312 -20.68 -8.19 -36.81
CA LEU A 312 -20.77 -7.16 -35.78
C LEU A 312 -21.26 -5.82 -36.34
N TYR A 313 -20.83 -5.44 -37.56
CA TYR A 313 -21.28 -4.23 -38.24
C TYR A 313 -22.75 -4.35 -38.67
N LEU A 314 -23.15 -5.49 -39.23
CA LEU A 314 -24.55 -5.72 -39.63
C LEU A 314 -25.48 -5.71 -38.42
N MET A 315 -25.05 -6.29 -37.30
CA MET A 315 -25.81 -6.31 -36.06
C MET A 315 -25.87 -4.93 -35.40
N SER A 316 -24.79 -4.13 -35.44
CA SER A 316 -24.80 -2.77 -34.86
C SER A 316 -25.76 -1.84 -35.61
N GLN A 317 -25.86 -1.97 -36.94
CA GLN A 317 -26.86 -1.24 -37.74
C GLN A 317 -28.30 -1.67 -37.39
N LYS A 318 -28.51 -2.96 -37.10
CA LYS A 318 -29.83 -3.51 -36.77
C LYS A 318 -30.27 -3.20 -35.33
N TYR A 319 -29.34 -3.14 -34.39
CA TYR A 319 -29.58 -3.02 -32.95
C TYR A 319 -28.76 -1.87 -32.34
N GLY A 320 -28.88 -0.67 -32.90
CA GLY A 320 -28.06 0.49 -32.51
C GLY A 320 -28.10 0.85 -31.02
N SER A 321 -29.24 0.67 -30.33
CA SER A 321 -29.33 0.93 -28.89
C SER A 321 -28.48 -0.05 -28.08
N THR A 322 -28.61 -1.35 -28.35
CA THR A 322 -27.83 -2.41 -27.68
C THR A 322 -26.33 -2.27 -27.98
N PHE A 323 -25.99 -1.83 -29.19
CA PHE A 323 -24.61 -1.50 -29.53
C PHE A 323 -24.08 -0.30 -28.73
N ASN A 324 -24.89 0.74 -28.51
CA ASN A 324 -24.50 1.86 -27.64
C ASN A 324 -24.32 1.44 -26.18
N ASP A 325 -25.14 0.51 -25.67
CA ASP A 325 -24.97 -0.04 -24.32
C ASP A 325 -23.63 -0.77 -24.19
N LEU A 326 -23.25 -1.54 -25.21
CA LEU A 326 -21.92 -2.16 -25.29
C LEU A 326 -20.79 -1.13 -25.29
N LEU A 327 -20.93 -0.05 -26.07
CA LEU A 327 -19.93 1.03 -26.12
C LEU A 327 -19.79 1.73 -24.76
N ASN A 328 -20.91 1.97 -24.07
CA ASN A 328 -20.89 2.57 -22.73
C ASN A 328 -20.18 1.66 -21.73
N SER A 329 -20.39 0.35 -21.80
CA SER A 329 -19.70 -0.59 -20.92
C SER A 329 -18.19 -0.65 -21.15
N LEU A 330 -17.73 -0.50 -22.40
CA LEU A 330 -16.31 -0.35 -22.71
C LEU A 330 -15.72 0.94 -22.14
N ASP A 331 -16.46 2.06 -22.23
CA ASP A 331 -16.05 3.33 -21.64
C ASP A 331 -15.99 3.22 -20.10
N GLU A 332 -16.95 2.56 -19.45
CA GLU A 332 -16.96 2.32 -18.00
C GLU A 332 -15.80 1.41 -17.54
N LEU A 333 -15.54 0.32 -18.27
CA LEU A 333 -14.40 -0.56 -18.01
C LEU A 333 -13.07 0.20 -18.15
N SER A 334 -12.94 1.03 -19.20
CA SER A 334 -11.74 1.85 -19.39
C SER A 334 -11.52 2.84 -18.25
N ILE A 335 -12.58 3.46 -17.74
CA ILE A 335 -12.49 4.37 -16.59
C ILE A 335 -12.03 3.60 -15.35
N LEU A 336 -12.66 2.45 -15.08
CA LEU A 336 -12.29 1.60 -13.94
C LEU A 336 -10.82 1.21 -13.97
N LEU A 337 -10.34 0.72 -15.12
CA LEU A 337 -8.96 0.27 -15.28
C LEU A 337 -7.93 1.39 -15.11
N GLN A 338 -8.31 2.64 -15.36
CA GLN A 338 -7.47 3.82 -15.19
C GLN A 338 -7.58 4.47 -13.79
N LYS A 339 -8.53 4.04 -12.93
CA LYS A 339 -8.63 4.57 -11.57
C LYS A 339 -7.38 4.20 -10.77
N THR A 340 -7.04 5.08 -9.84
CA THR A 340 -6.13 4.77 -8.75
C THR A 340 -6.78 3.71 -7.84
N PRO A 341 -6.03 2.71 -7.34
CA PRO A 341 -6.51 1.81 -6.29
C PRO A 341 -6.98 2.65 -5.09
N GLU A 342 -8.20 2.42 -4.61
CA GLU A 342 -8.75 3.04 -3.40
C GLU A 342 -8.34 2.27 -2.13
#